data_AF-A0A7Y4NZ46-F1
#
_entry.id   AF-A0A7Y4NZ46-F1
#
_cell.length_a   1.000
_cell.length_b   1.000
_cell.length_c   1.000
_cell.angle_alpha   90.00
_cell.angle_beta   90.00
_cell.angle_gamma   90.00
#
_symmetry.space_group_name_H-M   'P 1'
#
loop_
_entity.id
_entity.type
_entity.pdbx_description
1 polymer ?
#
loop_
_entity_poly.entity_id
_entity_poly.type
_entity_poly.pdbx_seq_one_letter_code
_entity_poly.pdbx_strand_id
1 'polypeptide(L)'
;MPKIGRNATEAARFAAASNSPVEIADRTTETSQTFANPDGTLTTELSNEPVRVRQSGTWRAADATLEFRADGSVGTKAAVSRISLSGGGAGRSARSG
;
A
#
# COMPACT_ATOMS: atom_id res chain seq x y z
N MET A 1 14.25 -9.75 8.83
CA MET A 1 13.82 -10.58 7.68
C MET A 1 12.87 -9.78 6.80
N PRO A 2 12.95 -9.85 5.47
CA PRO A 2 12.03 -9.16 4.57
C PRO A 2 10.59 -9.67 4.74
N LYS A 3 9.61 -8.77 4.73
CA LYS A 3 8.18 -9.11 4.80
C LYS A 3 7.53 -9.35 3.42
N ILE A 4 8.28 -9.11 2.34
CA ILE A 4 7.84 -9.26 0.96
C ILE A 4 8.96 -9.97 0.19
N GLY A 5 8.66 -11.09 -0.45
CA GLY A 5 9.52 -11.77 -1.43
C GLY A 5 9.07 -11.44 -2.85
N ARG A 6 9.99 -11.42 -3.82
CA ARG A 6 9.63 -11.08 -5.21
C ARG A 6 8.73 -12.12 -5.85
N ASN A 7 8.92 -13.39 -5.48
CA ASN A 7 8.18 -14.54 -5.96
C ASN A 7 7.98 -15.57 -4.82
N ALA A 8 7.25 -16.64 -5.13
CA ALA A 8 6.93 -17.69 -4.16
C ALA A 8 8.18 -18.37 -3.55
N THR A 9 9.24 -18.60 -4.32
CA THR A 9 10.45 -19.27 -3.82
C THR A 9 11.19 -18.41 -2.80
N GLU A 10 11.36 -17.12 -3.10
CA GLU A 10 12.02 -16.18 -2.19
C GLU A 10 11.17 -15.96 -0.94
N ALA A 11 9.86 -15.77 -1.09
CA ALA A 11 8.94 -15.61 0.03
C ALA A 11 8.90 -16.84 0.94
N ALA A 12 8.87 -18.05 0.39
CA ALA A 12 8.87 -19.29 1.18
C ALA A 12 10.16 -19.45 2.01
N ARG A 13 11.32 -19.09 1.43
CA ARG A 13 12.60 -19.09 2.17
C ARG A 13 12.57 -18.11 3.33
N PHE A 14 12.06 -16.90 3.11
CA PHE A 14 11.93 -15.91 4.18
C PHE A 14 10.92 -16.36 5.24
N ALA A 15 9.77 -16.92 4.84
CA ALA A 15 8.75 -17.38 5.75
C ALA A 15 9.22 -18.51 6.65
N ALA A 16 9.93 -19.49 6.09
CA ALA A 16 10.58 -20.56 6.85
C ALA A 16 11.66 -20.02 7.81
N ALA A 17 12.48 -19.07 7.35
CA ALA A 17 13.55 -18.49 8.17
C ALA A 17 13.04 -17.58 9.29
N SER A 18 11.91 -16.88 9.09
CA SER A 18 11.33 -15.97 10.08
C SER A 18 10.22 -16.59 10.92
N ASN A 19 9.75 -17.80 10.58
CA ASN A 19 8.56 -18.41 11.15
C ASN A 19 7.35 -17.44 11.15
N SER A 20 7.14 -16.75 10.04
CA SER A 20 6.03 -15.80 9.85
C SER A 20 5.62 -15.74 8.37
N PRO A 21 4.35 -15.45 8.04
CA PRO A 21 3.93 -15.28 6.65
C PRO A 21 4.68 -14.15 5.93
N VAL A 22 5.01 -14.36 4.66
CA VAL A 22 5.71 -13.40 3.81
C VAL A 22 4.93 -13.17 2.53
N GLU A 23 4.64 -11.91 2.20
CA GLU A 23 3.89 -11.54 1.00
C GLU A 23 4.68 -11.85 -0.28
N ILE A 24 3.99 -12.27 -1.33
CA ILE A 24 4.56 -12.62 -2.64
C ILE A 24 4.24 -11.52 -3.66
N ALA A 25 5.24 -10.69 -3.98
CA ALA A 25 5.04 -9.48 -4.76
C ALA A 25 4.48 -9.71 -6.18
N ASP A 26 4.88 -10.77 -6.87
CA ASP A 26 4.40 -11.11 -8.22
C ASP A 26 3.00 -11.74 -8.25
N ARG A 27 2.43 -12.02 -7.08
CA ARG A 27 1.05 -12.51 -6.89
C ARG A 27 0.16 -11.52 -6.13
N THR A 28 0.72 -10.45 -5.59
CA THR A 28 -0.05 -9.35 -5.02
C THR A 28 -0.59 -8.46 -6.13
N THR A 29 -1.86 -8.09 -6.00
CA THR A 29 -2.51 -7.02 -6.76
C THR A 29 -3.00 -5.94 -5.80
N GLU A 30 -3.69 -4.92 -6.29
CA GLU A 30 -4.26 -3.87 -5.45
C GLU A 30 -5.35 -4.42 -4.49
N THR A 31 -6.09 -5.44 -4.91
CA THR A 31 -7.23 -6.03 -4.19
C THR A 31 -6.98 -7.47 -3.71
N SER A 32 -5.80 -8.03 -3.96
CA SER A 32 -5.43 -9.37 -3.50
C SER A 32 -4.02 -9.42 -2.95
N GLN A 33 -3.82 -10.10 -1.82
CA GLN A 33 -2.49 -10.39 -1.27
C GLN A 33 -2.29 -11.90 -1.18
N THR A 34 -1.16 -12.39 -1.68
CA THR A 34 -0.79 -13.80 -1.51
C THR A 34 0.44 -13.89 -0.63
N PHE A 35 0.42 -14.83 0.31
CA PHE A 35 1.48 -15.05 1.29
C PHE A 35 2.02 -16.47 1.20
N ALA A 36 3.32 -16.62 1.39
CA ALA A 36 3.94 -17.90 1.73
C ALA A 36 3.93 -18.06 3.25
N ASN A 37 3.44 -19.20 3.73
CA ASN A 37 3.39 -19.53 5.14
C ASN A 37 4.62 -20.37 5.56
N PRO A 38 5.03 -20.34 6.84
CA PRO A 38 6.18 -21.12 7.33
C PRO A 38 6.03 -22.63 7.17
N ASP A 39 4.78 -23.12 7.16
CA ASP A 39 4.44 -24.53 6.97
C ASP A 39 4.50 -24.98 5.49
N GLY A 40 4.87 -24.08 4.58
CA GLY A 40 4.96 -24.36 3.14
C GLY A 40 3.65 -24.18 2.38
N THR A 41 2.55 -23.84 3.05
CA THR A 41 1.29 -23.52 2.38
C THR A 41 1.29 -22.08 1.84
N LEU A 42 0.30 -21.76 0.99
CA LEU A 42 0.04 -20.40 0.52
C LEU A 42 -1.34 -19.95 0.96
N THR A 43 -1.45 -18.70 1.38
CA THR A 43 -2.74 -18.04 1.68
C THR A 43 -2.95 -16.91 0.68
N THR A 44 -4.16 -16.80 0.12
CA THR A 44 -4.57 -15.61 -0.65
C THR A 44 -5.74 -14.94 0.05
N GLU A 45 -5.58 -13.65 0.32
CA GLU A 45 -6.61 -12.77 0.85
C GLU A 45 -7.16 -11.90 -0.28
N LEU A 46 -8.49 -11.78 -0.34
CA LEU A 46 -9.20 -10.97 -1.33
C LEU A 46 -9.92 -9.83 -0.62
N SER A 47 -9.94 -8.66 -1.24
CA SER A 47 -10.62 -7.46 -0.73
C SER A 47 -11.54 -6.87 -1.81
N ASN A 48 -12.68 -6.33 -1.38
CA ASN A 48 -13.64 -5.65 -2.26
C ASN A 48 -13.16 -4.25 -2.68
N GLU A 49 -12.20 -3.71 -1.93
CA GLU A 49 -11.54 -2.44 -2.22
C GLU A 49 -10.03 -2.66 -2.23
N PRO A 50 -9.27 -1.78 -2.89
CA PRO A 50 -7.83 -1.90 -2.86
C PRO A 50 -7.21 -1.68 -1.48
N VAL A 51 -6.37 -2.61 -1.04
CA VAL A 51 -5.65 -2.57 0.25
C VAL A 51 -4.14 -2.51 0.06
N ARG A 52 -3.68 -2.55 -1.19
CA ARG A 52 -2.26 -2.44 -1.56
C ARG A 52 -2.05 -1.41 -2.66
N VAL A 53 -0.94 -0.70 -2.58
CA VAL A 53 -0.49 0.25 -3.60
C VAL A 53 0.95 -0.05 -3.96
N ARG A 54 1.26 -0.01 -5.25
CA ARG A 54 2.63 -0.16 -5.73
C ARG A 54 3.28 1.22 -5.87
N GLN A 55 4.20 1.54 -4.96
CA GLN A 55 4.96 2.79 -4.97
C GLN A 55 6.45 2.49 -5.16
N SER A 56 7.09 3.17 -6.12
CA SER A 56 8.51 2.97 -6.44
C SER A 56 8.89 1.49 -6.62
N GLY A 57 8.00 0.73 -7.29
CA GLY A 57 8.20 -0.71 -7.56
C GLY A 57 7.91 -1.66 -6.39
N THR A 58 7.61 -1.14 -5.19
CA THR A 58 7.38 -1.93 -3.97
C THR A 58 5.93 -1.82 -3.51
N TRP A 59 5.37 -2.93 -3.02
CA TRP A 59 4.04 -2.94 -2.44
C TRP A 59 4.02 -2.32 -1.04
N ARG A 60 3.03 -1.47 -0.78
CA ARG A 60 2.74 -0.86 0.51
C ARG A 60 1.26 -1.00 0.82
N ALA A 61 0.90 -0.94 2.11
CA ALA A 61 -0.48 -0.90 2.51
C ALA A 61 -1.13 0.36 1.94
N ALA A 62 -2.36 0.24 1.44
CA ALA A 62 -3.14 1.41 1.10
C ALA A 62 -3.44 2.19 2.39
N ASP A 63 -3.22 3.50 2.32
CA ASP A 63 -3.47 4.44 3.41
C ASP A 63 -4.06 5.72 2.81
N ALA A 64 -5.37 5.87 2.94
CA ALA A 64 -6.10 7.04 2.44
C ALA A 64 -5.96 8.27 3.35
N THR A 65 -5.17 8.21 4.43
CA THR A 65 -4.94 9.36 5.31
C THR A 65 -4.24 10.47 4.54
N LEU A 66 -4.75 11.70 4.64
CA LEU A 66 -4.15 12.89 4.03
C LEU A 66 -2.89 13.32 4.78
N GLU A 67 -1.85 13.70 4.03
CA GLU A 67 -0.63 14.33 4.55
C GLU A 67 -0.28 15.58 3.75
N PHE A 68 0.34 16.55 4.44
CA PHE A 68 0.96 17.71 3.81
C PHE A 68 2.35 17.32 3.32
N ARG A 69 2.63 17.54 2.04
CA ARG A 69 3.91 17.25 1.42
C ARG A 69 4.82 18.48 1.45
N ALA A 70 6.13 18.24 1.33
CA ALA A 70 7.16 19.27 1.39
C ALA A 70 7.06 20.32 0.25
N ASP A 71 6.34 20.00 -0.82
CA ASP A 71 6.05 20.90 -1.96
C ASP A 71 4.80 21.79 -1.74
N GLY A 72 4.17 21.72 -0.57
CA GLY A 72 2.97 22.48 -0.23
C GLY A 72 1.65 21.87 -0.72
N SER A 73 1.69 20.68 -1.34
CA SER A 73 0.48 19.94 -1.73
C SER A 73 -0.09 19.10 -0.58
N VAL A 74 -1.39 18.81 -0.66
CA VAL A 74 -2.04 17.80 0.20
C VAL A 74 -2.37 16.58 -0.65
N GLY A 75 -2.05 15.39 -0.17
CA GLY A 75 -2.58 14.16 -0.74
C GLY A 75 -2.47 12.98 0.19
N THR A 76 -2.95 11.83 -0.25
CA THR A 76 -3.01 10.60 0.55
C THR A 76 -1.64 9.94 0.70
N LYS A 77 -1.41 9.27 1.84
CA LYS A 77 -0.16 8.53 2.15
C LYS A 77 0.09 7.37 1.18
N ALA A 78 -0.95 6.62 0.83
CA ALA A 78 -0.91 5.55 -0.15
C ALA A 78 -2.32 5.27 -0.70
N ALA A 79 -2.85 6.14 -1.56
CA ALA A 79 -4.08 5.82 -2.30
C ALA A 79 -3.80 5.17 -3.65
N VAL A 80 -4.77 4.37 -4.09
CA VAL A 80 -4.82 3.71 -5.40
C VAL A 80 -5.08 4.73 -6.50
N SER A 81 -5.88 5.75 -6.18
CA SER A 81 -6.08 6.94 -6.99
C SER A 81 -5.34 8.12 -6.36
N ARG A 82 -4.39 8.71 -7.09
CA ARG A 82 -3.71 9.95 -6.66
C ARG A 82 -4.68 11.13 -6.78
N ILE A 83 -5.38 11.46 -5.70
CA ILE A 83 -6.04 12.76 -5.56
C ILE A 83 -5.01 13.75 -5.01
N SER A 84 -4.70 14.78 -5.78
CA SER A 84 -3.87 15.91 -5.35
C SER A 84 -4.78 17.12 -5.19
N LEU A 85 -4.90 17.64 -3.96
CA LEU A 85 -5.58 18.91 -3.71
C LEU A 85 -4.52 20.01 -3.64
N SER A 86 -4.64 21.02 -4.51
CA SER A 86 -3.89 22.26 -4.36
C SER A 86 -4.44 23.01 -3.14
N GLY A 87 -3.56 23.45 -2.24
CA GLY A 87 -3.94 24.18 -1.03
C GLY A 87 -4.86 25.35 -1.38
N GLY A 88 -6.03 25.40 -0.74
CA GLY A 88 -7.03 26.43 -0.98
C GLY A 88 -6.42 27.82 -0.87
N GLY A 89 -6.33 28.52 -2.00
CA GLY A 89 -5.95 29.92 -2.02
C GLY A 89 -6.93 30.73 -1.19
N ALA A 90 -6.40 31.59 -0.32
CA ALA A 90 -7.13 32.50 0.54
C ALA A 90 -8.11 33.39 -0.26
N GLY A 91 -9.33 32.91 -0.46
CA GLY A 91 -10.47 33.68 -0.93
C GLY A 91 -11.20 34.26 0.27
N ARG A 92 -10.80 35.47 0.67
CA ARG A 92 -11.63 36.48 1.36
C ARG A 92 -13.13 36.13 1.36
N SER A 93 -13.68 35.78 2.52
CA SER A 93 -15.13 35.74 2.71
C SER A 93 -15.64 37.18 2.66
N ALA A 94 -16.22 37.56 1.53
CA ALA A 94 -17.00 38.79 1.46
C ALA A 94 -18.31 38.56 2.24
N ARG A 95 -18.51 39.39 3.25
CA ARG A 95 -19.77 39.56 3.99
C ARG A 95 -20.93 39.74 3.00
N SER A 96 -21.92 38.85 3.05
CA SER A 96 -23.25 39.13 2.50
C SER A 96 -23.91 40.18 3.39
N GLY A 97 -24.10 41.37 2.84
CA GLY A 97 -25.11 42.32 3.33
C GLY A 97 -26.48 41.99 2.76
#